data_AF-A0AAD6UY54-F1
#
_entry.id   AF-A0AAD6UY54-F1
#
_cell.length_a   1.000
_cell.length_b   1.000
_cell.length_c   1.000
_cell.angle_alpha   90.00
_cell.angle_beta   90.00
_cell.angle_gamma   90.00
#
_symmetry.space_group_name_H-M   'P 1'
#
loop_
_entity.id
_entity.type
_entity.pdbx_description
1 polymer ?
#
loop_
_entity_poly.entity_id
_entity_poly.type
_entity_poly.pdbx_seq_one_letter_code
_entity_poly.pdbx_strand_id
1 'polypeptide(L)'
;MSLHLQLPNELLFKVLAHVLAYSVHMVVVSPGDIEWHLRVHHTLSARQLQYLRSLGVAIRDPSALGNFSIGSLDSTAPQLVQGYSLYIAIVYLRTQASRSTAEIYHSTSATIFGAVVTLSKVLYSRIVPREVSVMLKFATEDEAELSHVGILVVRQCAMLSGCVDALTDELDPADEAAGLRRDLNRLKAEQMIGNIDAADVTFLALFRRSVPLPCCTAIWLSQLPDVYATLQRVYDVVSQRSLISEDAVTQLRSLVERWAPPPPPALPSATETSTGETGAAAG
;
A
#
# COMPACT_ATOMS: atom_id res chain seq x y z
N MET A 1 53.31 -3.63 -14.58
CA MET A 1 52.34 -4.25 -15.50
C MET A 1 51.05 -4.49 -14.74
N SER A 2 50.04 -3.66 -15.00
CA SER A 2 48.66 -3.87 -14.54
C SER A 2 47.77 -3.38 -15.67
N LEU A 3 47.27 -4.28 -16.50
CA LEU A 3 46.30 -3.97 -17.56
C LEU A 3 44.95 -3.71 -16.89
N HIS A 4 44.65 -2.43 -16.60
CA HIS A 4 43.28 -2.02 -16.31
C HIS A 4 42.49 -2.04 -17.61
N LEU A 5 41.70 -3.10 -17.81
CA LEU A 5 40.61 -3.12 -18.77
C LEU A 5 39.54 -2.12 -18.30
N GLN A 6 39.78 -0.83 -18.57
CA GLN A 6 38.75 0.19 -18.48
C GLN A 6 37.86 0.04 -19.71
N LEU A 7 36.60 -0.34 -19.47
CA LEU A 7 35.57 -0.24 -20.48
C LEU A 7 35.53 1.21 -21.01
N PRO A 8 35.51 1.41 -22.34
CA PRO A 8 35.41 2.75 -22.91
C PRO A 8 34.23 3.49 -22.28
N ASN A 9 34.44 4.73 -21.84
CA ASN A 9 33.40 5.52 -21.15
C ASN A 9 32.10 5.60 -21.96
N GLU A 10 32.17 5.55 -23.30
CA GLU A 10 31.01 5.47 -24.18
C GLU A 10 30.21 4.17 -24.05
N LEU A 11 30.83 3.04 -23.72
CA LEU A 11 30.16 1.75 -23.52
C LEU A 11 29.51 1.67 -22.13
N LEU A 12 30.17 2.20 -21.11
CA LEU A 12 29.64 2.31 -19.74
C LEU A 12 28.43 3.26 -19.70
N PHE A 13 28.49 4.35 -20.45
CA PHE A 13 27.38 5.30 -20.63
C PHE A 13 26.21 4.68 -21.40
N LYS A 14 26.48 3.87 -22.44
CA LYS A 14 25.45 3.11 -23.16
C LYS A 14 24.75 2.09 -22.26
N VAL A 15 25.45 1.37 -21.37
CA VAL A 15 24.82 0.42 -20.42
C VAL A 15 24.00 1.12 -19.33
N LEU A 16 24.49 2.24 -18.78
CA LEU A 16 23.76 2.99 -17.74
C LEU A 16 22.55 3.76 -18.27
N ALA A 17 22.66 4.33 -19.47
CA ALA A 17 21.54 4.92 -20.19
C ALA A 17 20.50 3.84 -20.52
N HIS A 18 20.90 2.63 -20.92
CA HIS A 18 19.99 1.52 -21.20
C HIS A 18 19.31 0.94 -19.95
N VAL A 19 19.94 0.98 -18.76
CA VAL A 19 19.36 0.48 -17.49
C VAL A 19 18.45 1.53 -16.82
N LEU A 20 18.77 2.82 -16.92
CA LEU A 20 17.85 3.91 -16.53
C LEU A 20 16.71 4.07 -17.52
N ALA A 21 16.98 3.83 -18.81
CA ALA A 21 15.97 3.63 -19.83
C ALA A 21 15.02 2.53 -19.39
N TYR A 22 15.51 1.30 -19.25
CA TYR A 22 14.71 0.13 -18.85
C TYR A 22 13.93 0.32 -17.54
N SER A 23 14.45 1.13 -16.61
CA SER A 23 13.80 1.44 -15.32
C SER A 23 12.73 2.54 -15.40
N VAL A 24 12.82 3.45 -16.37
CA VAL A 24 11.77 4.45 -16.69
C VAL A 24 10.80 3.91 -17.76
N HIS A 25 11.23 2.95 -18.58
CA HIS A 25 10.52 2.40 -19.75
C HIS A 25 9.55 1.27 -19.42
N MET A 26 9.66 0.59 -18.27
CA MET A 26 8.55 -0.27 -17.80
C MET A 26 7.30 0.54 -17.40
N VAL A 27 7.41 1.87 -17.33
CA VAL A 27 6.27 2.78 -17.16
C VAL A 27 5.66 3.22 -18.50
N VAL A 28 6.32 2.97 -19.65
CA VAL A 28 5.82 3.33 -20.99
C VAL A 28 6.23 2.27 -22.02
N VAL A 29 5.34 1.35 -22.38
CA VAL A 29 5.59 0.40 -23.49
C VAL A 29 5.53 1.15 -24.83
N SER A 30 6.68 1.60 -25.31
CA SER A 30 7.02 1.54 -26.74
C SER A 30 8.55 1.60 -26.89
N PRO A 31 9.21 0.51 -27.32
CA PRO A 31 10.69 0.37 -27.38
C PRO A 31 11.39 1.24 -28.45
N GLY A 32 10.80 2.38 -28.85
CA GLY A 32 11.20 3.13 -30.04
C GLY A 32 11.81 4.52 -29.82
N ASP A 33 11.77 5.12 -28.63
CA ASP A 33 12.06 6.56 -28.49
C ASP A 33 13.39 6.89 -27.81
N ILE A 34 14.47 6.83 -28.59
CA ILE A 34 15.84 7.17 -28.18
C ILE A 34 16.01 8.68 -27.90
N GLU A 35 15.16 9.53 -28.47
CA GLU A 35 15.24 10.99 -28.37
C GLU A 35 14.81 11.52 -26.99
N TRP A 36 13.96 10.76 -26.28
CA TRP A 36 13.62 10.99 -24.87
C TRP A 36 14.85 10.93 -23.96
N HIS A 37 15.69 9.90 -24.12
CA HIS A 37 16.85 9.63 -23.26
C HIS A 37 17.84 10.80 -23.29
N LEU A 38 18.07 11.36 -24.47
CA LEU A 38 19.03 12.44 -24.68
C LEU A 38 18.54 13.75 -24.06
N ARG A 39 17.24 14.08 -24.17
CA ARG A 39 16.68 15.32 -23.59
C ARG A 39 16.69 15.34 -22.07
N VAL A 40 16.36 14.22 -21.42
CA VAL A 40 16.41 14.09 -19.96
C VAL A 40 17.85 14.07 -19.45
N HIS A 41 18.77 13.44 -20.18
CA HIS A 41 20.18 13.39 -19.79
C HIS A 41 20.86 14.78 -19.81
N HIS A 42 20.54 15.65 -20.77
CA HIS A 42 21.13 16.99 -20.84
C HIS A 42 20.62 17.96 -19.75
N THR A 43 19.52 17.62 -19.07
CA THR A 43 18.88 18.48 -18.07
C THR A 43 19.16 18.04 -16.63
N LEU A 44 19.77 16.87 -16.43
CA LEU A 44 20.03 16.30 -15.11
C LEU A 44 21.52 16.12 -14.85
N SER A 45 21.99 16.60 -13.71
CA SER A 45 23.33 16.32 -13.20
C SER A 45 23.51 14.84 -12.81
N ALA A 46 24.76 14.37 -12.79
CA ALA A 46 25.09 13.02 -12.34
C ALA A 46 24.53 12.70 -10.94
N ARG A 47 24.53 13.68 -10.03
CA ARG A 47 23.96 13.56 -8.69
C ARG A 47 22.44 13.35 -8.73
N GLN A 48 21.73 14.04 -9.61
CA GLN A 48 20.27 13.88 -9.77
C GLN A 48 19.91 12.54 -10.40
N LEU A 49 20.70 12.06 -11.37
CA LEU A 49 20.51 10.73 -11.94
C LEU A 49 20.76 9.62 -10.90
N GLN A 50 21.79 9.76 -10.07
CA GLN A 50 22.06 8.82 -8.98
C GLN A 50 20.92 8.83 -7.95
N TYR A 51 20.35 9.99 -7.66
CA TYR A 51 19.20 10.12 -6.77
C TYR A 51 17.92 9.52 -7.37
N LEU A 52 17.61 9.79 -8.64
CA LEU A 52 16.49 9.12 -9.33
C LEU A 52 16.67 7.59 -9.37
N ARG A 53 17.91 7.11 -9.46
CA ARG A 53 18.21 5.68 -9.36
C ARG A 53 17.90 5.12 -7.97
N SER A 54 18.27 5.81 -6.89
CA SER A 54 17.94 5.35 -5.53
C SER A 54 16.43 5.40 -5.27
N LEU A 55 15.73 6.42 -5.77
CA LEU A 55 14.26 6.48 -5.78
C LEU A 55 13.67 5.28 -6.52
N GLY A 56 14.15 4.98 -7.73
CA GLY A 56 13.69 3.83 -8.52
C GLY A 56 13.98 2.47 -7.89
N VAL A 57 14.99 2.35 -7.02
CA VAL A 57 15.22 1.14 -6.22
C VAL A 57 14.21 1.05 -5.07
N ALA A 58 14.00 2.14 -4.33
CA ALA A 58 13.03 2.20 -3.24
C ALA A 58 11.58 1.94 -3.72
N ILE A 59 11.25 2.36 -4.94
CA ILE A 59 9.97 2.08 -5.61
C ILE A 59 9.79 0.57 -5.86
N ARG A 60 10.86 -0.14 -6.23
CA ARG A 60 10.82 -1.57 -6.56
C ARG A 60 10.93 -2.48 -5.34
N ASP A 61 11.59 -2.00 -4.29
CA ASP A 61 11.82 -2.73 -3.06
C ASP A 61 11.40 -1.88 -1.85
N PRO A 62 10.19 -2.12 -1.31
CA PRO A 62 9.70 -1.40 -0.14
C PRO A 62 10.57 -1.59 1.10
N SER A 63 11.35 -2.68 1.19
CA SER A 63 12.28 -2.87 2.30
C SER A 63 13.41 -1.84 2.27
N ALA A 64 13.76 -1.33 1.08
CA ALA A 64 14.74 -0.28 0.91
C ALA A 64 14.23 1.11 1.31
N LEU A 65 12.91 1.31 1.49
CA LEU A 65 12.33 2.58 1.93
C LEU A 65 12.84 3.01 3.32
N GLY A 66 13.11 2.07 4.23
CA GLY A 66 13.60 2.37 5.58
C GLY A 66 15.01 3.01 5.58
N ASN A 67 15.80 2.74 4.55
CA ASN A 67 17.14 3.30 4.37
C ASN A 67 17.13 4.55 3.48
N PHE A 68 15.96 4.93 2.96
CA PHE A 68 15.82 6.07 2.07
C PHE A 68 15.71 7.36 2.89
N SER A 69 16.83 8.08 3.04
CA SER A 69 16.76 9.47 3.48
C SER A 69 16.25 10.32 2.32
N ILE A 70 15.05 10.88 2.47
CA ILE A 70 14.64 12.04 1.68
C ILE A 70 15.57 13.18 2.12
N GLY A 71 16.79 13.21 1.58
CA GLY A 71 17.69 14.33 1.79
C GLY A 71 16.94 15.61 1.42
N SER A 72 17.18 16.68 2.16
CA SER A 72 16.67 18.02 1.84
C SER A 72 16.94 18.30 0.37
N LEU A 73 15.91 18.10 -0.46
CA LEU A 73 15.95 18.53 -1.84
C LEU A 73 15.86 20.03 -1.77
N ASP A 74 16.98 20.67 -2.09
CA ASP A 74 16.99 22.11 -2.27
C ASP A 74 15.89 22.49 -3.27
N SER A 75 15.29 23.66 -3.07
CA SER A 75 14.29 24.26 -3.95
C SER A 75 14.74 24.33 -5.43
N THR A 76 16.05 24.22 -5.66
CA THR A 76 16.73 24.16 -6.96
C THR A 76 16.66 22.79 -7.64
N ALA A 77 16.16 21.75 -6.98
CA ALA A 77 16.01 20.43 -7.57
C ALA A 77 15.06 20.45 -8.78
N PRO A 78 15.34 19.70 -9.86
CA PRO A 78 14.46 19.61 -11.01
C PRO A 78 13.06 19.13 -10.59
N GLN A 79 12.03 19.67 -11.23
CA GLN A 79 10.63 19.36 -10.91
C GLN A 79 10.34 17.86 -11.06
N LEU A 80 11.01 17.19 -11.99
CA LEU A 80 10.96 15.74 -12.15
C LEU A 80 11.40 15.00 -10.88
N VAL A 81 12.51 15.42 -10.28
CA VAL A 81 13.05 14.85 -9.04
C VAL A 81 12.07 15.13 -7.89
N GLN A 82 11.59 16.37 -7.78
CA GLN A 82 10.59 16.73 -6.77
C GLN A 82 9.30 15.90 -6.90
N GLY A 83 8.84 15.63 -8.13
CA GLY A 83 7.66 14.80 -8.41
C GLY A 83 7.81 13.35 -7.94
N TYR A 84 8.93 12.70 -8.27
CA TYR A 84 9.22 11.34 -7.78
C TYR A 84 9.42 11.29 -6.27
N SER A 85 10.07 12.28 -5.68
CA SER A 85 10.26 12.35 -4.23
C SER A 85 8.96 12.56 -3.49
N LEU A 86 8.04 13.38 -4.01
CA LEU A 86 6.69 13.52 -3.45
C LEU A 86 5.96 12.17 -3.48
N TYR A 87 5.98 11.48 -4.62
CA TYR A 87 5.34 10.18 -4.77
C TYR A 87 5.89 9.16 -3.77
N ILE A 88 7.22 9.03 -3.65
CA ILE A 88 7.85 8.12 -2.69
C ILE A 88 7.57 8.53 -1.25
N ALA A 89 7.56 9.82 -0.93
CA ALA A 89 7.20 10.31 0.40
C ALA A 89 5.78 9.90 0.78
N ILE A 90 4.83 9.99 -0.16
CA ILE A 90 3.44 9.56 0.05
C ILE A 90 3.36 8.06 0.31
N VAL A 91 3.99 7.24 -0.53
CA VAL A 91 4.03 5.78 -0.35
C VAL A 91 4.65 5.41 1.00
N TYR A 92 5.76 6.06 1.36
CA TYR A 92 6.45 5.86 2.62
C TYR A 92 5.56 6.23 3.81
N LEU A 93 4.95 7.41 3.80
CA LEU A 93 4.07 7.89 4.86
C LEU A 93 2.87 6.95 5.06
N ARG A 94 2.22 6.53 3.97
CA ARG A 94 1.12 5.54 4.04
C ARG A 94 1.61 4.24 4.65
N THR A 95 2.81 3.80 4.29
CA THR A 95 3.41 2.56 4.79
C THR A 95 3.71 2.60 6.28
N GLN A 96 4.24 3.71 6.78
CA GLN A 96 4.48 3.89 8.21
C GLN A 96 3.17 4.04 8.98
N ALA A 97 2.24 4.82 8.43
CA ALA A 97 0.96 5.09 9.04
C ALA A 97 0.13 3.82 9.26
N SER A 98 0.19 2.85 8.34
CA SER A 98 -0.58 1.61 8.49
C SER A 98 -0.10 0.71 9.63
N ARG A 99 1.14 0.91 10.09
CA ARG A 99 1.74 0.21 11.23
C ARG A 99 1.58 0.98 12.54
N SER A 100 0.89 2.12 12.49
CA SER A 100 0.68 3.03 13.61
C SER A 100 -0.74 2.89 14.16
N THR A 101 -1.16 3.82 15.02
CA THR A 101 -2.54 3.88 15.52
C THR A 101 -3.51 4.41 14.45
N ALA A 102 -4.81 4.14 14.62
CA ALA A 102 -5.87 4.67 13.75
C ALA A 102 -5.85 6.21 13.64
N GLU A 103 -5.53 6.92 14.72
CA GLU A 103 -5.42 8.38 14.74
C GLU A 103 -4.26 8.89 13.88
N ILE A 104 -3.08 8.26 14.01
CA ILE A 104 -1.89 8.58 13.20
C ILE A 104 -2.20 8.27 11.73
N TYR A 105 -2.88 7.15 11.46
CA TYR A 105 -3.29 6.78 10.12
C TYR A 105 -4.22 7.81 9.48
N HIS A 106 -5.23 8.26 10.21
CA HIS A 106 -6.17 9.29 9.75
C HIS A 106 -5.46 10.62 9.45
N SER A 107 -4.66 11.12 10.40
CA SER A 107 -3.92 12.38 10.26
C SER A 107 -2.94 12.35 9.09
N THR A 108 -2.21 11.24 8.93
CA THR A 108 -1.25 11.06 7.84
C THR A 108 -1.96 10.98 6.49
N SER A 109 -3.06 10.24 6.40
CA SER A 109 -3.82 10.10 5.15
C SER A 109 -4.50 11.41 4.73
N ALA A 110 -4.98 12.22 5.69
CA ALA A 110 -5.47 13.56 5.41
C ALA A 110 -4.36 14.49 4.89
N THR A 111 -3.15 14.36 5.45
CA THR A 111 -1.96 15.11 4.99
C THR A 111 -1.58 14.72 3.57
N ILE A 112 -1.56 13.41 3.26
CA ILE A 112 -1.33 12.89 1.90
C ILE A 112 -2.34 13.50 0.95
N PHE A 113 -3.64 13.40 1.25
CA PHE A 113 -4.68 13.93 0.38
C PHE A 113 -4.52 15.45 0.14
N GLY A 114 -4.29 16.22 1.20
CA GLY A 114 -4.05 17.67 1.08
C GLY A 114 -2.82 18.01 0.26
N ALA A 115 -1.72 17.27 0.43
CA ALA A 115 -0.50 17.43 -0.35
C ALA A 115 -0.74 17.13 -1.83
N VAL A 116 -1.43 16.03 -2.16
CA VAL A 116 -1.75 15.66 -3.55
C VAL A 116 -2.65 16.71 -4.20
N VAL A 117 -3.74 17.13 -3.56
CA VAL A 117 -4.64 18.15 -4.11
C VAL A 117 -3.92 19.47 -4.39
N THR A 118 -3.02 19.88 -3.50
CA THR A 118 -2.30 21.16 -3.60
C THR A 118 -1.16 21.09 -4.62
N LEU A 119 -0.34 20.05 -4.56
CA LEU A 119 0.90 19.96 -5.32
C LEU A 119 0.68 19.40 -6.72
N SER A 120 -0.33 18.55 -6.94
CA SER A 120 -0.53 17.89 -8.23
C SER A 120 -0.73 18.88 -9.38
N LYS A 121 -1.48 19.96 -9.16
CA LYS A 121 -1.76 20.97 -10.18
C LYS A 121 -0.52 21.78 -10.55
N VAL A 122 0.31 22.14 -9.56
CA VAL A 122 1.44 23.05 -9.75
C VAL A 122 2.70 22.31 -10.16
N LEU A 123 2.99 21.17 -9.54
CA LEU A 123 4.22 20.42 -9.76
C LEU A 123 4.18 19.66 -11.08
N TYR A 124 3.14 18.85 -11.31
CA TYR A 124 3.10 17.98 -12.49
C TYR A 124 2.96 18.79 -13.78
N SER A 125 2.24 19.92 -13.79
CA SER A 125 2.15 20.77 -14.99
C SER A 125 3.49 21.33 -15.48
N ARG A 126 4.54 21.28 -14.64
CA ARG A 126 5.89 21.76 -14.95
C ARG A 126 6.89 20.66 -15.27
N ILE A 127 6.50 19.38 -15.13
CA ILE A 127 7.39 18.25 -15.41
C ILE A 127 7.44 18.01 -16.92
N VAL A 128 8.65 17.97 -17.46
CA VAL A 128 8.95 17.57 -18.84
C VAL A 128 9.78 16.29 -18.77
N PRO A 129 9.43 15.25 -19.56
CA PRO A 129 8.38 15.21 -20.58
C PRO A 129 6.95 14.99 -20.01
N ARG A 130 5.94 15.37 -20.81
CA ARG A 130 4.53 15.43 -20.38
C ARG A 130 3.98 14.04 -20.02
N GLU A 131 4.45 13.00 -20.68
CA GLU A 131 4.06 11.62 -20.42
C GLU A 131 4.43 11.22 -18.99
N VAL A 132 5.64 11.58 -18.54
CA VAL A 132 6.10 11.32 -17.17
C VAL A 132 5.31 12.14 -16.16
N SER A 133 5.00 13.40 -16.49
CA SER A 133 4.10 14.23 -15.69
C SER A 133 2.73 13.56 -15.47
N VAL A 134 2.09 13.11 -16.55
CA VAL A 134 0.75 12.49 -16.51
C VAL A 134 0.77 11.20 -15.69
N MET A 135 1.77 10.35 -15.87
CA MET A 135 1.89 9.10 -15.12
C MET A 135 2.17 9.34 -13.63
N LEU A 136 3.09 10.24 -13.29
CA LEU A 136 3.36 10.58 -11.89
C LEU A 136 2.13 11.20 -11.22
N LYS A 137 1.39 12.03 -11.95
CA LYS A 137 0.14 12.60 -11.48
C LYS A 137 -0.86 11.49 -11.16
N PHE A 138 -1.14 10.59 -12.10
CA PHE A 138 -2.08 9.48 -11.87
C PHE A 138 -1.64 8.57 -10.73
N ALA A 139 -0.37 8.18 -10.66
CA ALA A 139 0.14 7.35 -9.58
C ALA A 139 -0.01 8.02 -8.20
N THR A 140 0.15 9.35 -8.15
CA THR A 140 0.00 10.11 -6.90
C THR A 140 -1.47 10.31 -6.52
N GLU A 141 -2.35 10.49 -7.50
CA GLU A 141 -3.80 10.53 -7.30
C GLU A 141 -4.33 9.16 -6.84
N ASP A 142 -3.88 8.07 -7.44
CA ASP A 142 -4.21 6.69 -7.03
C ASP A 142 -3.80 6.43 -5.57
N GLU A 143 -2.60 6.86 -5.15
CA GLU A 143 -2.16 6.73 -3.76
C GLU A 143 -3.01 7.56 -2.79
N ALA A 144 -3.44 8.77 -3.18
CA ALA A 144 -4.36 9.57 -2.36
C ALA A 144 -5.75 8.93 -2.25
N GLU A 145 -6.27 8.35 -3.34
CA GLU A 145 -7.53 7.61 -3.36
C GLU A 145 -7.44 6.34 -2.47
N LEU A 146 -6.34 5.58 -2.56
CA LEU A 146 -6.09 4.43 -1.69
C LEU A 146 -6.03 4.83 -0.20
N SER A 147 -5.34 5.92 0.12
CA SER A 147 -5.33 6.50 1.48
C SER A 147 -6.73 6.88 1.96
N HIS A 148 -7.55 7.46 1.08
CA HIS A 148 -8.93 7.81 1.42
C HIS A 148 -9.79 6.57 1.71
N VAL A 149 -9.70 5.55 0.86
CA VAL A 149 -10.41 4.27 1.08
C VAL A 149 -9.98 3.63 2.41
N GLY A 150 -8.69 3.64 2.71
CA GLY A 150 -8.20 3.15 4.00
C GLY A 150 -8.75 3.93 5.20
N ILE A 151 -8.88 5.26 5.12
CA ILE A 151 -9.53 6.05 6.18
C ILE A 151 -10.97 5.59 6.40
N LEU A 152 -11.72 5.41 5.31
CA LEU A 152 -13.10 4.96 5.38
C LEU A 152 -13.17 3.60 6.10
N VAL A 153 -12.36 2.62 5.70
CA VAL A 153 -12.37 1.28 6.30
C VAL A 153 -12.03 1.32 7.79
N VAL A 154 -10.95 2.00 8.19
CA VAL A 154 -10.54 2.13 9.60
C VAL A 154 -11.66 2.76 10.43
N ARG A 155 -12.27 3.85 9.92
CA ARG A 155 -13.37 4.54 10.60
C ARG A 155 -14.61 3.66 10.73
N GLN A 156 -15.01 2.99 9.65
CA GLN A 156 -16.18 2.11 9.66
C GLN A 156 -15.98 0.94 10.63
N CYS A 157 -14.78 0.36 10.70
CA CYS A 157 -14.46 -0.70 11.68
C CYS A 157 -14.59 -0.19 13.12
N ALA A 158 -14.02 0.99 13.44
CA ALA A 158 -14.13 1.57 14.78
C ALA A 158 -15.60 1.86 15.18
N MET A 159 -16.41 2.35 14.23
CA MET A 159 -17.83 2.59 14.47
C MET A 159 -18.62 1.27 14.62
N LEU A 160 -18.32 0.27 13.78
CA LEU A 160 -18.94 -1.05 13.84
C LEU A 160 -18.66 -1.72 15.18
N SER A 161 -17.42 -1.64 15.66
CA SER A 161 -17.02 -2.07 17.00
C SER A 161 -17.93 -1.49 18.09
N GLY A 162 -18.09 -0.17 18.11
CA GLY A 162 -18.94 0.51 19.11
C GLY A 162 -20.42 0.17 19.00
N CYS A 163 -20.94 -0.01 17.78
CA CYS A 163 -22.33 -0.47 17.59
C CYS A 163 -22.55 -1.88 18.13
N VAL A 164 -21.59 -2.79 17.93
CA VAL A 164 -21.67 -4.18 18.40
C VAL A 164 -21.54 -4.25 19.92
N ASP A 165 -20.65 -3.45 20.51
CA ASP A 165 -20.50 -3.36 21.96
C ASP A 165 -21.80 -2.85 22.61
N ALA A 166 -22.42 -1.82 22.04
CA ALA A 166 -23.73 -1.32 22.50
C ALA A 166 -24.85 -2.37 22.37
N LEU A 167 -24.87 -3.15 21.27
CA LEU A 167 -25.82 -4.25 21.09
C LEU A 167 -25.63 -5.37 22.12
N THR A 168 -24.41 -5.57 22.63
CA THR A 168 -24.13 -6.58 23.65
C THR A 168 -24.46 -6.15 25.08
N ASP A 169 -24.39 -4.84 25.37
CA ASP A 169 -24.61 -4.28 26.70
C ASP A 169 -26.10 -4.02 27.01
N GLU A 170 -26.94 -3.83 25.99
CA GLU A 170 -28.38 -3.59 26.14
C GLU A 170 -29.13 -4.90 26.49
N LEU A 171 -29.11 -5.26 27.77
CA LEU A 171 -29.69 -6.49 28.33
C LEU A 171 -31.08 -6.33 28.96
N ASP A 172 -31.64 -5.12 29.08
CA ASP A 172 -32.97 -4.93 29.69
C ASP A 172 -34.09 -4.88 28.63
N PRO A 173 -34.84 -5.97 28.42
CA PRO A 173 -35.92 -6.03 27.43
C PRO A 173 -37.17 -5.24 27.83
N ALA A 174 -37.24 -4.69 29.06
CA ALA A 174 -38.42 -3.98 29.54
C ALA A 174 -38.45 -2.48 29.16
N ASP A 175 -37.31 -1.90 28.72
CA ASP A 175 -37.22 -0.50 28.30
C ASP A 175 -37.48 -0.35 26.79
N GLU A 176 -38.62 0.23 26.42
CA GLU A 176 -38.97 0.54 25.02
C GLU A 176 -37.91 1.43 24.34
N ALA A 177 -37.29 2.35 25.10
CA ALA A 177 -36.20 3.17 24.58
C ALA A 177 -34.93 2.35 24.30
N ALA A 178 -34.70 1.27 25.05
CA ALA A 178 -33.62 0.33 24.77
C ALA A 178 -33.90 -0.49 23.50
N GLY A 179 -35.15 -0.87 23.26
CA GLY A 179 -35.57 -1.52 22.01
C GLY A 179 -35.24 -0.68 20.77
N LEU A 180 -35.61 0.61 20.78
CA LEU A 180 -35.33 1.52 19.67
C LEU A 180 -33.82 1.77 19.47
N ARG A 181 -33.04 1.90 20.55
CA ARG A 181 -31.58 2.05 20.47
C ARG A 181 -30.93 0.80 19.87
N ARG A 182 -31.39 -0.38 20.26
CA ARG A 182 -30.93 -1.67 19.73
C ARG A 182 -31.20 -1.77 18.24
N ASP A 183 -32.42 -1.47 17.78
CA ASP A 183 -32.77 -1.51 16.37
C ASP A 183 -31.94 -0.51 15.53
N LEU A 184 -31.70 0.68 16.08
CA LEU A 184 -30.85 1.68 15.45
C LEU A 184 -29.38 1.21 15.35
N ASN A 185 -28.83 0.63 16.41
CA ASN A 185 -27.46 0.13 16.43
C ASN A 185 -27.30 -1.06 15.48
N ARG A 186 -28.32 -1.93 15.38
CA ARG A 186 -28.36 -3.01 14.39
C ARG A 186 -28.32 -2.47 12.97
N LEU A 187 -29.20 -1.53 12.62
CA LEU A 187 -29.24 -0.93 11.29
C LEU A 187 -27.90 -0.26 10.93
N LYS A 188 -27.30 0.46 11.88
CA LYS A 188 -25.98 1.09 11.72
C LYS A 188 -24.89 0.04 11.46
N ALA A 189 -24.85 -1.03 12.24
CA ALA A 189 -23.87 -2.10 12.06
C ALA A 189 -23.99 -2.75 10.67
N GLU A 190 -25.21 -3.07 10.23
CA GLU A 190 -25.48 -3.64 8.90
C GLU A 190 -25.04 -2.66 7.78
N GLN A 191 -25.34 -1.37 7.92
CA GLN A 191 -24.89 -0.34 6.98
C GLN A 191 -23.35 -0.23 6.93
N MET A 192 -22.67 -0.30 8.08
CA MET A 192 -21.21 -0.24 8.16
C MET A 192 -20.56 -1.44 7.46
N ILE A 193 -21.11 -2.65 7.62
CA ILE A 193 -20.63 -3.85 6.92
C ILE A 193 -20.74 -3.65 5.40
N GLY A 194 -21.89 -3.17 4.91
CA GLY A 194 -22.07 -2.87 3.48
C GLY A 194 -21.10 -1.80 2.97
N ASN A 195 -20.82 -0.76 3.76
CA ASN A 195 -19.85 0.27 3.40
C ASN A 195 -18.40 -0.27 3.34
N ILE A 196 -18.05 -1.21 4.23
CA ILE A 196 -16.73 -1.86 4.24
C ILE A 196 -16.57 -2.75 2.99
N ASP A 197 -17.61 -3.50 2.61
CA ASP A 197 -17.59 -4.31 1.38
C ASP A 197 -17.49 -3.44 0.12
N ALA A 198 -18.24 -2.35 0.04
CA ALA A 198 -18.13 -1.40 -1.07
C ALA A 198 -16.73 -0.75 -1.15
N ALA A 199 -16.11 -0.47 -0.01
CA ALA A 199 -14.74 0.03 0.06
C ALA A 199 -13.71 -1.01 -0.41
N ASP A 200 -13.91 -2.31 -0.11
CA ASP A 200 -13.09 -3.41 -0.62
C ASP A 200 -13.13 -3.48 -2.16
N VAL A 201 -14.33 -3.39 -2.74
CA VAL A 201 -14.50 -3.36 -4.21
C VAL A 201 -13.77 -2.17 -4.82
N THR A 202 -13.89 -0.99 -4.20
CA THR A 202 -13.21 0.24 -4.65
C THR A 202 -11.69 0.08 -4.55
N PHE A 203 -11.18 -0.46 -3.44
CA PHE A 203 -9.77 -0.74 -3.24
C PHE A 203 -9.23 -1.68 -4.32
N LEU A 204 -9.93 -2.79 -4.60
CA LEU A 204 -9.51 -3.74 -5.63
C LEU A 204 -9.51 -3.13 -7.04
N ALA A 205 -10.46 -2.24 -7.34
CA ALA A 205 -10.49 -1.52 -8.61
C ALA A 205 -9.27 -0.58 -8.76
N LEU A 206 -8.95 0.19 -7.71
CA LEU A 206 -7.77 1.06 -7.67
C LEU A 206 -6.46 0.27 -7.76
N PHE A 207 -6.38 -0.84 -7.03
CA PHE A 207 -5.23 -1.73 -7.04
C PHE A 207 -4.97 -2.34 -8.42
N ARG A 208 -6.03 -2.71 -9.15
CA ARG A 208 -5.91 -3.22 -10.53
C ARG A 208 -5.52 -2.14 -11.54
N ARG A 209 -5.90 -0.88 -11.28
CA ARG A 209 -5.59 0.27 -12.15
C ARG A 209 -4.13 0.72 -12.04
N SER A 210 -3.48 0.52 -10.90
CA SER A 210 -2.21 1.18 -10.53
C SER A 210 -0.94 0.60 -11.20
N VAL A 211 -1.05 -0.01 -12.38
CA VAL A 211 0.10 -0.45 -13.20
C VAL A 211 0.53 0.74 -14.07
N PRO A 212 1.75 1.31 -13.87
CA PRO A 212 2.99 0.54 -13.89
C PRO A 212 4.02 0.83 -12.79
N LEU A 213 3.75 1.69 -11.79
CA LEU A 213 4.76 2.00 -10.76
C LEU A 213 4.71 0.98 -9.62
N PRO A 214 5.75 0.14 -9.44
CA PRO A 214 5.71 -1.08 -8.62
C PRO A 214 5.71 -0.87 -7.10
N CYS A 215 5.58 0.37 -6.59
CA CYS A 215 5.48 0.59 -5.13
C CYS A 215 4.14 0.12 -4.55
N CYS A 216 3.24 -0.38 -5.39
CA CYS A 216 2.04 -1.09 -5.01
C CYS A 216 2.32 -2.49 -4.39
N THR A 217 3.26 -2.58 -3.45
CA THR A 217 2.96 -3.37 -2.24
C THR A 217 1.90 -2.61 -1.47
N ALA A 218 0.69 -2.55 -2.04
CA ALA A 218 -0.43 -1.96 -1.36
C ALA A 218 -0.58 -2.74 -0.06
N ILE A 219 -0.44 -2.01 1.05
CA ILE A 219 -0.91 -2.51 2.32
C ILE A 219 -2.36 -2.89 2.10
N TRP A 220 -2.62 -4.18 2.27
CA TRP A 220 -3.95 -4.71 2.14
C TRP A 220 -4.84 -4.07 3.21
N LEU A 221 -6.13 -3.90 2.93
CA LEU A 221 -7.06 -3.31 3.89
C LEU A 221 -7.03 -4.05 5.24
N SER A 222 -6.79 -5.36 5.22
CA SER A 222 -6.63 -6.20 6.41
C SER A 222 -5.42 -5.85 7.29
N GLN A 223 -4.39 -5.22 6.72
CA GLN A 223 -3.16 -4.81 7.40
C GLN A 223 -3.24 -3.38 7.97
N LEU A 224 -4.37 -2.70 7.78
CA LEU A 224 -4.60 -1.38 8.39
C LEU A 224 -4.84 -1.50 9.90
N PRO A 225 -4.61 -0.42 10.67
CA PRO A 225 -4.72 -0.45 12.13
C PRO A 225 -6.08 -0.97 12.59
N ASP A 226 -6.04 -2.01 13.42
CA ASP A 226 -7.19 -2.64 14.08
C ASP A 226 -8.28 -3.22 13.16
N VAL A 227 -8.14 -3.15 11.83
CA VAL A 227 -9.21 -3.51 10.88
C VAL A 227 -9.56 -5.00 10.96
N TYR A 228 -8.59 -5.89 10.67
CA TYR A 228 -8.86 -7.33 10.67
C TYR A 228 -9.24 -7.84 12.07
N ALA A 229 -8.54 -7.40 13.11
CA ALA A 229 -8.82 -7.79 14.48
C ALA A 229 -10.25 -7.39 14.90
N THR A 230 -10.70 -6.20 14.51
CA THR A 230 -12.07 -5.72 14.77
C THR A 230 -13.11 -6.55 14.01
N LEU A 231 -12.90 -6.82 12.73
CA LEU A 231 -13.85 -7.61 11.93
C LEU A 231 -13.99 -9.03 12.45
N GLN A 232 -12.88 -9.68 12.79
CA GLN A 232 -12.89 -11.02 13.39
C GLN A 232 -13.67 -11.01 14.71
N ARG A 233 -13.38 -10.07 15.60
CA ARG A 233 -14.07 -9.93 16.89
C ARG A 233 -15.58 -9.72 16.71
N VAL A 234 -15.97 -8.83 15.81
CA VAL A 234 -17.37 -8.54 15.52
C VAL A 234 -18.07 -9.78 14.95
N TYR A 235 -17.41 -10.48 14.02
CA TYR A 235 -17.95 -11.72 13.45
C TYR A 235 -18.19 -12.79 14.53
N ASP A 236 -17.24 -12.99 15.43
CA ASP A 236 -17.34 -13.97 16.51
C ASP A 236 -18.52 -13.65 17.46
N VAL A 237 -18.69 -12.38 17.84
CA VAL A 237 -19.79 -11.94 18.72
C VAL A 237 -21.15 -12.09 18.04
N VAL A 238 -21.27 -11.59 16.82
CA VAL A 238 -22.55 -11.52 16.11
C VAL A 238 -23.01 -12.91 15.68
N SER A 239 -22.11 -13.79 15.24
CA SER A 239 -22.43 -15.16 14.82
C SER A 239 -22.97 -16.03 15.96
N GLN A 240 -22.57 -15.76 17.19
CA GLN A 240 -23.04 -16.49 18.39
C GLN A 240 -24.38 -15.97 18.91
N ARG A 241 -24.68 -14.69 18.71
CA ARG A 241 -25.78 -13.98 19.39
C ARG A 241 -26.91 -13.51 18.48
N SER A 242 -26.84 -13.78 17.17
CA SER A 242 -27.86 -13.39 16.18
C SER A 242 -28.26 -11.90 16.31
N LEU A 243 -27.27 -11.01 16.43
CA LEU A 243 -27.48 -9.59 16.70
C LEU A 243 -27.86 -8.77 15.45
N ILE A 244 -27.52 -9.26 14.26
CA ILE A 244 -27.81 -8.63 12.97
C ILE A 244 -28.45 -9.66 12.01
N SER A 245 -28.91 -9.21 10.84
CA SER A 245 -29.46 -10.08 9.79
C SER A 245 -28.49 -11.16 9.32
N GLU A 246 -29.03 -12.32 8.89
CA GLU A 246 -28.21 -13.43 8.35
C GLU A 246 -27.41 -13.02 7.09
N ASP A 247 -27.99 -12.14 6.26
CA ASP A 247 -27.31 -11.57 5.10
C ASP A 247 -26.06 -10.78 5.51
N ALA A 248 -26.17 -9.93 6.53
CA ALA A 248 -25.03 -9.16 7.04
C ALA A 248 -23.98 -10.05 7.72
N VAL A 249 -24.38 -11.13 8.41
CA VAL A 249 -23.44 -12.15 8.92
C VAL A 249 -22.70 -12.84 7.79
N THR A 250 -23.38 -13.15 6.69
CA THR A 250 -22.80 -13.81 5.52
C THR A 250 -21.81 -12.89 4.80
N GLN A 251 -22.15 -11.60 4.64
CA GLN A 251 -21.24 -10.58 4.11
C GLN A 251 -20.00 -10.42 4.99
N LEU A 252 -20.19 -10.30 6.30
CA LEU A 252 -19.10 -10.17 7.25
C LEU A 252 -18.18 -11.40 7.25
N ARG A 253 -18.74 -12.61 7.17
CA ARG A 253 -17.97 -13.85 7.00
C ARG A 253 -17.10 -13.78 5.74
N SER A 254 -17.69 -13.40 4.61
CA SER A 254 -16.95 -13.27 3.35
C SER A 254 -15.80 -12.28 3.47
N LEU A 255 -16.02 -11.12 4.10
CA LEU A 255 -14.97 -10.13 4.35
C LEU A 255 -13.83 -10.71 5.19
N VAL A 256 -14.16 -11.38 6.31
CA VAL A 256 -13.17 -12.00 7.19
C VAL A 256 -12.36 -13.06 6.44
N GLU A 257 -13.01 -13.93 5.66
CA GLU A 257 -12.34 -14.97 4.87
C GLU A 257 -11.42 -14.37 3.79
N ARG A 258 -11.86 -13.32 3.08
CA ARG A 258 -11.05 -12.65 2.05
C ARG A 258 -9.84 -11.93 2.64
N TRP A 259 -9.98 -11.40 3.86
CA TRP A 259 -8.97 -10.57 4.51
C TRP A 259 -8.07 -11.34 5.48
N ALA A 260 -8.35 -12.62 5.68
CA ALA A 260 -7.54 -13.49 6.51
C ALA A 260 -6.08 -13.46 6.04
N PRO A 261 -5.11 -13.28 6.96
CA PRO A 261 -3.70 -13.39 6.59
C PRO A 261 -3.44 -14.80 6.04
N PRO A 262 -2.57 -14.94 5.03
CA PRO A 262 -2.19 -16.26 4.54
C PRO A 262 -1.68 -17.11 5.71
N PRO A 263 -2.02 -18.41 5.77
CA PRO A 263 -1.53 -19.27 6.82
C PRO A 263 0.01 -19.22 6.83
N PRO A 264 0.64 -19.25 8.02
CA PRO A 264 2.09 -19.29 8.09
C PRO A 264 2.59 -20.47 7.26
N PRO A 265 3.69 -20.32 6.51
CA PRO A 265 4.23 -21.42 5.72
C PRO A 265 4.46 -22.60 6.66
N ALA A 266 3.93 -23.76 6.29
CA ALA A 266 4.10 -24.98 7.07
C ALA A 266 5.59 -25.14 7.37
N LEU A 267 5.96 -25.10 8.65
CA LEU A 267 7.33 -25.40 9.06
C LEU A 267 7.68 -26.74 8.43
N PRO A 268 8.84 -26.86 7.75
CA PRO A 268 9.25 -28.12 7.16
C PRO A 268 9.18 -29.15 8.29
N SER A 269 8.28 -30.12 8.14
CA SER A 269 8.16 -31.25 9.05
C SER A 269 9.58 -31.76 9.22
N ALA A 270 10.09 -31.74 10.44
CA ALA A 270 11.39 -32.30 10.75
C ALA A 270 11.30 -33.78 10.42
N THR A 271 11.61 -34.13 9.18
CA THR A 271 11.69 -35.50 8.74
C THR A 271 12.79 -36.11 9.57
N GLU A 272 12.38 -37.03 10.41
CA GLU A 272 13.22 -37.81 11.29
C GLU A 272 14.41 -38.35 10.49
N THR A 273 15.57 -37.71 10.61
CA THR A 273 16.86 -38.37 10.43
C THR A 273 17.06 -39.33 11.61
N SER A 274 16.22 -40.35 11.65
CA SER A 274 16.39 -41.59 12.38
C SER A 274 16.98 -42.59 11.40
N THR A 275 18.23 -42.35 10.98
CA THR A 275 19.07 -43.42 10.44
C THR A 275 19.54 -44.23 11.63
N GLY A 276 18.85 -45.34 11.88
CA GLY A 276 19.28 -46.37 12.80
C GLY A 276 20.64 -46.92 12.39
N GLU A 277 21.66 -46.63 13.19
CA GLU A 277 22.87 -47.45 13.26
C GLU A 277 22.66 -48.50 14.36
N THR A 278 22.15 -49.66 13.97
CA THR A 278 22.22 -50.89 14.78
C THR A 278 22.73 -52.04 13.93
N GLY A 279 24.01 -52.36 14.10
CA GLY A 279 24.54 -53.72 14.14
C GLY A 279 24.95 -54.38 12.82
N ALA A 280 26.23 -54.74 12.71
CA ALA A 280 26.65 -56.13 12.90
C ALA A 280 28.19 -56.26 12.81
N ALA A 281 28.75 -56.94 13.82
CA ALA A 281 30.10 -57.46 13.85
C ALA A 281 30.24 -58.74 13.01
N ALA A 282 31.50 -59.08 12.68
CA ALA A 282 32.09 -60.42 12.49
C ALA A 282 32.81 -60.61 11.14
N GLY A 283 34.11 -60.92 11.22
CA GLY A 283 35.01 -61.26 10.12
C GLY A 283 36.42 -60.80 10.39
#